data_AF-A0A094GNY5-F1
#
_entry.id   AF-A0A094GNY5-F1
#
_cell.length_a   1.000
_cell.length_b   1.000
_cell.length_c   1.000
_cell.angle_alpha   90.00
_cell.angle_beta   90.00
_cell.angle_gamma   90.00
#
_symmetry.space_group_name_H-M   'P 1'
#
loop_
_entity.id
_entity.type
_entity.pdbx_description
1 polymer ?
#
loop_
_entity_poly.entity_id
_entity_poly.type
_entity_poly.pdbx_seq_one_letter_code
_entity_poly.pdbx_strand_id
1 'polypeptide(L)'
;MCRFLVYKGSDEILLSKLILDPSHSILTQSFDSRLRLDTRRPHNGDGFGIGYYTDPKLGPEPCIFTSTIPAWNCINLQRIASKTASPLIFAHVRATTEGSLSDDNCHPFRHGSLMWMHNGGLGAWKYIKRRLGERLADKWYLGVCGGTDSEWAFALYLDTLERMGYDPSNPPDHGFGPGVLRQAMLKVIKDINQFIAEVPPKLIVDEKVDTRSLLNFAVTDGHSVICTRYVSSQTDEAASLYYSSGSTWHDEKKGNFQMDRRDKGADIVLVASEPLTFERDNWVTVPTNSTLTIHNQTVMVHPIIDENYSQNPAHKRSAQFVAEKGLTTNPTSKPCTEAGTPTPSSVSAPKTTSPSDSYIKHVSLPVSRLNECMSGLSVRSLSPESTSDSGYRPVLSGRDPSRPQEQGNIKKKRISLIEIDPQVLRDADQDYQSLGSQTQRSGRVTSANTSPTPDRTNYGSAAKITQYFPELS
;
A
#
# COMPACT_ATOMS: atom_id res chain seq x y z
N MET A 1 7.22 5.09 2.52
CA MET A 1 6.46 3.86 2.22
C MET A 1 5.05 4.04 2.72
N CYS A 2 4.08 3.53 1.97
CA CYS A 2 2.64 3.81 2.09
C CYS A 2 1.99 3.27 3.37
N ARG A 3 0.70 3.54 3.56
CA ARG A 3 -0.16 2.86 4.55
C ARG A 3 -1.45 2.45 3.87
N PHE A 4 -2.01 1.31 4.28
CA PHE A 4 -3.34 0.90 3.84
C PHE A 4 -4.23 0.43 4.99
N LEU A 5 -5.53 0.46 4.72
CA LEU A 5 -6.62 -0.05 5.52
C LEU A 5 -7.54 -0.90 4.65
N VAL A 6 -8.02 -2.00 5.22
CA VAL A 6 -9.09 -2.84 4.69
C VAL A 6 -10.18 -2.92 5.75
N TYR A 7 -11.43 -2.79 5.32
CA TYR A 7 -12.62 -3.15 6.09
C TYR A 7 -13.40 -4.20 5.32
N LYS A 8 -13.86 -5.25 6.02
CA LYS A 8 -14.89 -6.16 5.54
C LYS A 8 -15.90 -6.41 6.66
N GLY A 9 -17.16 -6.08 6.41
CA GLY A 9 -18.28 -6.25 7.34
C GLY A 9 -19.39 -7.12 6.78
N SER A 10 -20.25 -7.64 7.65
CA SER A 10 -21.59 -8.13 7.28
C SER A 10 -22.48 -6.99 6.80
N ASP A 11 -22.37 -5.84 7.48
CA ASP A 11 -23.11 -4.63 7.20
C ASP A 11 -22.22 -3.52 6.62
N GLU A 12 -22.87 -2.57 5.94
CA GLU A 12 -22.19 -1.40 5.42
C GLU A 12 -21.73 -0.47 6.53
N ILE A 13 -20.51 0.08 6.39
CA ILE A 13 -20.04 1.15 7.25
C ILE A 13 -19.77 2.40 6.43
N LEU A 14 -20.10 3.55 7.02
CA LEU A 14 -19.78 4.85 6.44
C LEU A 14 -18.26 5.00 6.33
N LEU A 15 -17.76 5.41 5.17
CA LEU A 15 -16.34 5.59 4.91
C LEU A 15 -15.68 6.51 5.96
N SER A 16 -16.35 7.57 6.42
CA SER A 16 -15.80 8.50 7.41
C SER A 16 -15.39 7.82 8.71
N LYS A 17 -16.14 6.81 9.17
CA LYS A 17 -15.89 6.07 10.42
C LYS A 17 -14.60 5.25 10.41
N LEU A 18 -13.99 5.11 9.24
CA LEU A 18 -12.73 4.41 9.02
C LEU A 18 -11.63 5.39 8.59
N ILE A 19 -11.97 6.30 7.69
CA ILE A 19 -11.00 7.09 6.93
C ILE A 19 -10.69 8.43 7.60
N LEU A 20 -11.66 9.05 8.26
CA LEU A 20 -11.57 10.40 8.80
C LEU A 20 -11.63 10.43 10.32
N ASP A 21 -12.66 9.81 10.86
CA ASP A 21 -13.12 10.03 12.23
C ASP A 21 -12.21 9.41 13.30
N PRO A 22 -11.59 8.22 13.09
CA PRO A 22 -10.66 7.66 14.08
C PRO A 22 -9.48 8.60 14.36
N SER A 23 -9.09 8.73 15.64
CA SER A 23 -7.97 9.57 16.06
C SER A 23 -6.65 9.24 15.36
N HIS A 24 -6.47 7.98 14.97
CA HIS A 24 -5.34 7.50 14.17
C HIS A 24 -5.80 6.92 12.82
N SER A 25 -6.77 7.58 12.19
CA SER A 25 -7.33 7.21 10.89
C SER A 25 -6.29 7.17 9.77
N ILE A 26 -6.64 6.56 8.63
CA ILE A 26 -5.75 6.57 7.46
C ILE A 26 -5.45 8.01 6.97
N LEU A 27 -6.39 8.94 7.15
CA LEU A 27 -6.15 10.37 6.94
C LEU A 27 -5.09 10.91 7.90
N THR A 28 -5.18 10.64 9.21
CA THR A 28 -4.14 11.05 10.15
C THR A 28 -2.79 10.43 9.78
N GLN A 29 -2.75 9.14 9.45
CA GLN A 29 -1.54 8.44 9.03
C GLN A 29 -0.93 9.05 7.75
N SER A 30 -1.69 9.79 6.94
CA SER A 30 -1.14 10.45 5.76
C SER A 30 -0.15 11.59 6.10
N PHE A 31 -0.26 12.24 7.25
CA PHE A 31 0.68 13.30 7.67
C PHE A 31 1.32 13.07 9.05
N ASP A 32 0.80 12.14 9.85
CA ASP A 32 1.27 11.74 11.17
C ASP A 32 1.23 10.19 11.28
N SER A 33 2.10 9.52 10.51
CA SER A 33 2.33 8.06 10.67
C SER A 33 3.22 7.82 11.89
N ARG A 34 2.62 7.47 13.03
CA ARG A 34 3.35 7.40 14.31
C ARG A 34 4.26 6.20 14.46
N LEU A 35 4.03 5.14 13.68
CA LEU A 35 4.95 4.00 13.67
C LEU A 35 6.12 4.21 12.69
N ARG A 36 6.11 5.27 11.87
CA ARG A 36 7.23 5.57 10.98
C ARG A 36 8.44 6.12 11.75
N LEU A 37 9.54 5.36 11.75
CA LEU A 37 10.83 5.78 12.32
C LEU A 37 11.67 6.69 11.40
N ASP A 38 11.48 6.61 10.08
CA ASP A 38 12.21 7.43 9.12
C ASP A 38 11.69 8.88 9.09
N THR A 39 12.44 9.79 9.72
CA THR A 39 12.12 11.23 9.83
C THR A 39 12.40 12.03 8.55
N ARG A 40 13.02 11.44 7.52
CA ARG A 40 13.40 12.15 6.27
C ARG A 40 12.22 12.51 5.37
N ARG A 41 11.13 11.74 5.42
CA ARG A 41 9.86 12.02 4.70
C ARG A 41 8.68 11.63 5.60
N PRO A 42 8.28 12.52 6.54
CA PRO A 42 7.37 12.14 7.62
C PRO A 42 5.91 11.90 7.19
N HIS A 43 5.55 12.19 5.93
CA HIS A 43 4.18 12.12 5.43
C HIS A 43 4.03 11.20 4.21
N ASN A 44 2.85 10.59 4.07
CA ASN A 44 2.33 9.92 2.88
C ASN A 44 1.46 10.92 2.09
N GLY A 45 2.10 11.95 1.53
CA GLY A 45 1.45 13.05 0.83
C GLY A 45 1.43 12.92 -0.68
N ASP A 46 1.93 11.82 -1.25
CA ASP A 46 2.09 11.67 -2.70
C ASP A 46 0.82 11.09 -3.38
N GLY A 47 -0.31 11.24 -2.70
CA GLY A 47 -1.63 10.82 -3.14
C GLY A 47 -2.32 9.86 -2.17
N PHE A 48 -3.56 9.55 -2.47
CA PHE A 48 -4.37 8.56 -1.77
C PHE A 48 -5.31 7.87 -2.76
N GLY A 49 -5.92 6.78 -2.30
CA GLY A 49 -7.08 6.24 -2.97
C GLY A 49 -7.98 5.43 -2.05
N ILE A 50 -9.23 5.35 -2.46
CA ILE A 50 -10.28 4.58 -1.80
C ILE A 50 -10.99 3.76 -2.86
N GLY A 51 -11.08 2.46 -2.60
CA GLY A 51 -11.91 1.54 -3.37
C GLY A 51 -12.99 0.95 -2.49
N TYR A 52 -14.21 0.83 -2.99
CA TYR A 52 -15.30 0.22 -2.26
C TYR A 52 -16.28 -0.47 -3.19
N TYR A 53 -16.84 -1.59 -2.77
CA TYR A 53 -17.90 -2.25 -3.53
C TYR A 53 -19.24 -1.56 -3.28
N THR A 54 -20.06 -1.52 -4.32
CA THR A 54 -21.36 -0.87 -4.30
C THR A 54 -22.49 -1.90 -4.35
N ASP A 55 -23.73 -1.42 -4.37
CA ASP A 55 -24.90 -2.27 -4.57
C ASP A 55 -24.72 -3.15 -5.84
N PRO A 56 -24.94 -4.48 -5.76
CA PRO A 56 -24.75 -5.40 -6.88
C PRO A 56 -25.46 -4.99 -8.18
N LYS A 57 -26.53 -4.19 -8.12
CA LYS A 57 -27.22 -3.66 -9.30
C LYS A 57 -26.36 -2.73 -10.17
N LEU A 58 -25.26 -2.20 -9.63
CA LEU A 58 -24.32 -1.33 -10.33
C LEU A 58 -23.18 -2.12 -11.00
N GLY A 59 -23.14 -3.44 -10.82
CA GLY A 59 -22.10 -4.32 -11.36
C GLY A 59 -21.16 -4.86 -10.27
N PRO A 60 -20.35 -5.87 -10.61
CA PRO A 60 -19.37 -6.47 -9.70
C PRO A 60 -18.12 -5.59 -9.47
N GLU A 61 -17.91 -4.56 -10.30
CA GLU A 61 -16.73 -3.71 -10.20
C GLU A 61 -16.79 -2.78 -8.98
N PRO A 62 -15.64 -2.56 -8.32
CA PRO A 62 -15.51 -1.58 -7.26
C PRO A 62 -15.53 -0.15 -7.82
N CYS A 63 -16.06 0.79 -7.03
CA CYS A 63 -15.86 2.21 -7.28
C CYS A 63 -14.50 2.65 -6.73
N ILE A 64 -13.67 3.30 -7.54
CA ILE A 64 -12.34 3.79 -7.16
C ILE A 64 -12.31 5.32 -7.20
N PHE A 65 -11.84 5.93 -6.11
CA PHE A 65 -11.54 7.34 -6.01
C PHE A 65 -10.08 7.53 -5.59
N THR A 66 -9.24 7.94 -6.53
CA THR A 66 -7.81 8.24 -6.32
C THR A 66 -7.54 9.72 -6.55
N SER A 67 -6.45 10.22 -5.97
CA SER A 67 -5.93 11.55 -6.24
C SER A 67 -4.47 11.66 -5.85
N THR A 68 -3.68 12.37 -6.64
CA THR A 68 -2.33 12.85 -6.29
C THR A 68 -2.30 13.95 -5.23
N ILE A 69 -3.44 14.57 -4.91
CA ILE A 69 -3.54 15.56 -3.83
C ILE A 69 -3.41 14.83 -2.49
N PRO A 70 -2.63 15.35 -1.52
CA PRO A 70 -2.57 14.76 -0.19
C PRO A 70 -3.96 14.61 0.46
N ALA A 71 -4.21 13.48 1.12
CA ALA A 71 -5.54 13.17 1.68
C ALA A 71 -6.08 14.26 2.61
N TRP A 72 -5.22 14.82 3.47
CA TRP A 72 -5.58 15.90 4.41
C TRP A 72 -6.06 17.19 3.75
N ASN A 73 -5.71 17.41 2.47
CA ASN A 73 -6.06 18.61 1.73
C ASN A 73 -7.23 18.39 0.75
N CYS A 74 -7.77 17.18 0.68
CA CYS A 74 -8.83 16.85 -0.26
C CYS A 74 -10.23 17.04 0.37
N ILE A 75 -10.89 18.17 0.06
CA ILE A 75 -12.25 18.45 0.55
C ILE A 75 -13.27 17.44 -0.02
N ASN A 76 -13.05 16.97 -1.26
CA ASN A 76 -13.94 16.00 -1.88
C ASN A 76 -13.89 14.64 -1.17
N LEU A 77 -12.73 14.25 -0.65
CA LEU A 77 -12.61 13.07 0.21
C LEU A 77 -13.53 13.19 1.44
N GLN A 78 -13.53 14.33 2.12
CA GLN A 78 -14.39 14.55 3.28
C GLN A 78 -15.89 14.45 2.92
N ARG A 79 -16.28 15.07 1.80
CA ARG A 79 -17.67 15.05 1.31
C ARG A 79 -18.13 13.64 0.97
N ILE A 80 -17.37 12.92 0.15
CA ILE A 80 -17.68 11.56 -0.30
C ILE A 80 -17.73 10.61 0.90
N ALA A 81 -16.72 10.68 1.78
CA ALA A 81 -16.62 9.75 2.89
C ALA A 81 -17.78 9.91 3.90
N SER A 82 -18.36 11.11 4.01
CA SER A 82 -19.51 11.37 4.89
C SER A 82 -20.86 10.85 4.38
N LYS A 83 -20.93 10.40 3.12
CA LYS A 83 -22.18 9.99 2.44
C LYS A 83 -22.11 8.64 1.73
N THR A 84 -20.98 7.96 1.82
CA THR A 84 -20.75 6.67 1.15
C THR A 84 -20.58 5.59 2.20
N ALA A 85 -21.34 4.51 2.09
CA ALA A 85 -21.20 3.33 2.93
C ALA A 85 -20.93 2.11 2.03
N SER A 86 -20.22 1.12 2.58
CA SER A 86 -19.92 -0.13 1.86
C SER A 86 -19.57 -1.24 2.86
N PRO A 87 -19.87 -2.51 2.53
CA PRO A 87 -19.47 -3.64 3.36
C PRO A 87 -18.00 -4.04 3.13
N LEU A 88 -17.33 -3.50 2.11
CA LEU A 88 -15.95 -3.86 1.77
C LEU A 88 -15.20 -2.69 1.16
N ILE A 89 -14.20 -2.19 1.91
CA ILE A 89 -13.51 -0.93 1.63
C ILE A 89 -12.01 -1.15 1.70
N PHE A 90 -11.30 -0.65 0.69
CA PHE A 90 -9.85 -0.53 0.62
C PHE A 90 -9.51 0.97 0.66
N ALA A 91 -8.59 1.38 1.53
CA ALA A 91 -8.09 2.76 1.58
C ALA A 91 -6.57 2.75 1.68
N HIS A 92 -5.92 3.66 0.97
CA HIS A 92 -4.47 3.70 0.87
C HIS A 92 -3.95 5.14 0.76
N VAL A 93 -2.85 5.43 1.44
CA VAL A 93 -2.14 6.71 1.37
C VAL A 93 -0.71 6.47 0.92
N ARG A 94 -0.31 7.19 -0.13
CA ARG A 94 0.92 6.92 -0.88
C ARG A 94 2.10 7.73 -0.37
N ALA A 95 3.24 7.04 -0.24
CA ALA A 95 4.56 7.67 -0.16
C ALA A 95 5.44 7.06 -1.26
N THR A 96 5.81 7.89 -2.23
CA THR A 96 6.48 7.52 -3.48
C THR A 96 7.81 6.82 -3.22
N THR A 97 7.89 5.57 -3.64
CA THR A 97 9.15 4.84 -3.86
C THR A 97 9.48 4.70 -5.33
N GLU A 98 8.47 4.39 -6.13
CA GLU A 98 8.57 4.17 -7.57
C GLU A 98 7.46 4.92 -8.31
N GLY A 99 7.70 5.19 -9.59
CA GLY A 99 6.79 5.92 -10.46
C GLY A 99 6.73 7.42 -10.20
N SER A 100 6.18 8.16 -11.15
CA SER A 100 5.92 9.59 -11.02
C SER A 100 4.73 9.88 -10.09
N LEU A 101 4.53 11.15 -9.74
CA LEU A 101 3.28 11.61 -9.15
C LEU A 101 2.19 11.60 -10.24
N SER A 102 1.41 10.53 -10.29
CA SER A 102 0.26 10.35 -11.21
C SER A 102 -0.86 9.62 -10.46
N ASP A 103 -2.10 9.87 -10.86
CA ASP A 103 -3.27 9.16 -10.34
C ASP A 103 -3.18 7.65 -10.67
N ASP A 104 -2.60 7.30 -11.83
CA ASP A 104 -2.37 5.90 -12.24
C ASP A 104 -1.42 5.15 -11.30
N ASN A 105 -0.63 5.87 -10.49
CA ASN A 105 0.30 5.25 -9.53
C ASN A 105 -0.28 5.18 -8.11
N CYS A 106 -1.54 5.58 -7.92
CA CYS A 106 -2.22 5.57 -6.63
C CYS A 106 -3.06 4.30 -6.46
N HIS A 107 -2.80 3.56 -5.40
CA HIS A 107 -3.63 2.43 -5.00
C HIS A 107 -5.03 2.90 -4.54
N PRO A 108 -6.06 2.04 -4.58
CA PRO A 108 -6.03 0.67 -5.12
C PRO A 108 -6.11 0.61 -6.65
N PHE A 109 -5.47 -0.41 -7.22
CA PHE A 109 -5.65 -0.78 -8.63
C PHE A 109 -6.87 -1.69 -8.77
N ARG A 110 -7.43 -1.79 -9.98
CA ARG A 110 -8.58 -2.67 -10.24
C ARG A 110 -8.55 -3.33 -11.61
N HIS A 111 -9.15 -4.50 -11.71
CA HIS A 111 -9.49 -5.18 -12.97
C HIS A 111 -10.73 -6.05 -12.75
N GLY A 112 -11.81 -5.79 -13.49
CA GLY A 112 -13.10 -6.44 -13.23
C GLY A 112 -13.52 -6.25 -11.76
N SER A 113 -13.90 -7.34 -11.09
CA SER A 113 -14.23 -7.34 -9.67
C SER A 113 -13.03 -7.28 -8.74
N LEU A 114 -11.80 -7.38 -9.23
CA LEU A 114 -10.61 -7.44 -8.37
C LEU A 114 -10.12 -6.03 -8.00
N MET A 115 -9.83 -5.82 -6.71
CA MET A 115 -9.04 -4.67 -6.21
C MET A 115 -7.71 -5.12 -5.64
N TRP A 116 -6.68 -4.28 -5.79
CA TRP A 116 -5.32 -4.57 -5.35
C TRP A 116 -4.64 -3.38 -4.66
N MET A 117 -3.99 -3.65 -3.53
CA MET A 117 -3.12 -2.71 -2.80
C MET A 117 -1.76 -3.33 -2.49
N HIS A 118 -0.74 -2.49 -2.38
CA HIS A 118 0.59 -2.88 -1.96
C HIS A 118 1.18 -1.82 -1.02
N ASN A 119 1.68 -2.27 0.14
CA ASN A 119 2.56 -1.50 1.00
C ASN A 119 3.91 -2.20 1.09
N GLY A 120 4.90 -1.66 0.39
CA GLY A 120 6.13 -2.40 0.18
C GLY A 120 6.86 -1.97 -1.07
N GLY A 121 7.78 -2.82 -1.49
CA GLY A 121 8.58 -2.65 -2.69
C GLY A 121 9.17 -3.98 -3.13
N LEU A 122 9.27 -4.18 -4.44
CA LEU A 122 9.95 -5.34 -5.02
C LEU A 122 11.46 -5.10 -5.04
N GLY A 123 12.21 -6.04 -4.48
CA GLY A 123 13.67 -6.03 -4.51
C GLY A 123 14.21 -6.10 -5.93
N ALA A 124 15.35 -5.46 -6.18
CA ALA A 124 16.03 -5.43 -7.47
C ALA A 124 15.13 -5.01 -8.65
N TRP A 125 14.11 -4.16 -8.42
CA TRP A 125 13.09 -3.78 -9.40
C TRP A 125 13.66 -3.44 -10.79
N LYS A 126 14.72 -2.62 -10.81
CA LYS A 126 15.49 -2.22 -12.02
C LYS A 126 15.89 -3.42 -12.91
N TYR A 127 16.20 -4.58 -12.33
CA TYR A 127 16.70 -5.77 -13.02
C TYR A 127 15.66 -6.86 -13.23
N ILE A 128 14.55 -6.83 -12.49
CA ILE A 128 13.49 -7.83 -12.62
C ILE A 128 12.36 -7.36 -13.53
N LYS A 129 12.15 -6.04 -13.69
CA LYS A 129 11.02 -5.47 -14.46
C LYS A 129 10.89 -6.06 -15.87
N ARG A 130 12.00 -6.16 -16.61
CA ARG A 130 11.98 -6.72 -17.98
C ARG A 130 11.53 -8.18 -18.00
N ARG A 131 12.08 -9.01 -17.12
CA ARG A 131 11.75 -10.45 -17.04
C ARG A 131 10.33 -10.69 -16.54
N LEU A 132 9.88 -9.88 -15.58
CA LEU A 132 8.48 -9.88 -15.18
C LEU A 132 7.59 -9.54 -16.38
N GLY A 133 7.92 -8.50 -17.14
CA GLY A 133 7.17 -8.15 -18.36
C GLY A 133 7.14 -9.27 -19.41
N GLU A 134 8.28 -9.94 -19.66
CA GLU A 134 8.38 -11.10 -20.57
C GLU A 134 7.52 -12.30 -20.12
N ARG A 135 7.25 -12.42 -18.81
CA ARG A 135 6.41 -13.47 -18.24
C ARG A 135 4.91 -13.23 -18.47
N LEU A 136 4.47 -11.98 -18.61
CA LEU A 136 3.06 -11.62 -18.75
C LEU A 136 2.54 -11.94 -20.15
N ALA A 137 1.30 -12.42 -20.25
CA ALA A 137 0.59 -12.38 -21.53
C ALA A 137 0.33 -10.92 -21.98
N ASP A 138 0.29 -10.68 -23.29
CA ASP A 138 0.17 -9.35 -23.90
C ASP A 138 -0.95 -8.50 -23.29
N LYS A 139 -2.12 -9.10 -23.04
CA LYS A 139 -3.25 -8.36 -22.46
C LYS A 139 -2.99 -7.80 -21.06
N TRP A 140 -2.20 -8.51 -20.24
CA TRP A 140 -1.85 -8.07 -18.89
C TRP A 140 -0.69 -7.08 -18.92
N TYR A 141 0.27 -7.29 -19.82
CA TYR A 141 1.36 -6.35 -20.07
C TYR A 141 0.82 -4.98 -20.54
N LEU A 142 -0.07 -4.99 -21.52
CA LEU A 142 -0.68 -3.78 -22.10
C LEU A 142 -1.71 -3.12 -21.17
N GLY A 143 -2.18 -3.83 -20.15
CA GLY A 143 -3.11 -3.31 -19.14
C GLY A 143 -2.44 -2.46 -18.07
N VAL A 144 -1.10 -2.42 -18.00
CA VAL A 144 -0.36 -1.58 -17.05
C VAL A 144 -0.33 -0.13 -17.56
N CYS A 145 -0.88 0.79 -16.78
CA CYS A 145 -0.97 2.21 -17.12
C CYS A 145 0.09 3.07 -16.42
N GLY A 146 0.37 2.76 -15.17
CA GLY A 146 1.36 3.44 -14.33
C GLY A 146 2.78 2.85 -14.45
N GLY A 147 3.63 3.33 -13.54
CA GLY A 147 5.07 3.02 -13.52
C GLY A 147 5.54 2.24 -12.30
N THR A 148 4.64 1.91 -11.37
CA THR A 148 5.00 1.31 -10.07
C THR A 148 5.21 -0.19 -10.15
N ASP A 149 6.19 -0.70 -9.41
CA ASP A 149 6.36 -2.13 -9.15
C ASP A 149 5.07 -2.81 -8.64
N SER A 150 4.25 -2.06 -7.91
CA SER A 150 2.99 -2.48 -7.32
C SER A 150 1.92 -2.85 -8.35
N GLU A 151 1.82 -2.08 -9.45
CA GLU A 151 0.89 -2.33 -10.55
C GLU A 151 1.38 -3.50 -11.41
N TRP A 152 2.69 -3.59 -11.65
CA TRP A 152 3.29 -4.73 -12.33
C TRP A 152 3.10 -6.03 -11.54
N ALA A 153 3.16 -5.98 -10.20
CA ALA A 153 2.82 -7.11 -9.35
C ALA A 153 1.33 -7.49 -9.47
N PHE A 154 0.44 -6.52 -9.64
CA PHE A 154 -0.98 -6.80 -9.90
C PHE A 154 -1.20 -7.44 -11.28
N ALA A 155 -0.53 -6.95 -12.32
CA ALA A 155 -0.58 -7.58 -13.65
C ALA A 155 -0.07 -9.03 -13.61
N LEU A 156 1.00 -9.30 -12.84
CA LEU A 156 1.48 -10.66 -12.58
C LEU A 156 0.44 -11.51 -11.84
N TYR A 157 -0.30 -10.94 -10.90
CA TYR A 157 -1.39 -11.63 -10.21
C TYR A 157 -2.53 -12.01 -11.16
N LEU A 158 -2.95 -11.09 -12.04
CA LEU A 158 -3.99 -11.35 -13.05
C LEU A 158 -3.57 -12.45 -14.02
N ASP A 159 -2.34 -12.37 -14.54
CA ASP A 159 -1.77 -13.41 -15.41
C ASP A 159 -1.67 -14.77 -14.70
N THR A 160 -1.26 -14.77 -13.42
CA THR A 160 -1.18 -15.99 -12.61
C THR A 160 -2.55 -16.63 -12.40
N LEU A 161 -3.57 -15.83 -12.12
CA LEU A 161 -4.94 -16.29 -11.93
C LEU A 161 -5.50 -16.90 -13.22
N GLU A 162 -5.26 -16.26 -14.38
CA GLU A 162 -5.61 -16.81 -15.69
C GLU A 162 -4.94 -18.15 -15.96
N ARG A 163 -3.63 -18.27 -15.70
CA ARG A 163 -2.90 -19.54 -15.90
C ARG A 163 -3.31 -20.63 -14.93
N MET A 164 -3.97 -20.28 -13.84
CA MET A 164 -4.62 -21.23 -12.94
C MET A 164 -5.99 -21.71 -13.47
N GLY A 165 -6.44 -21.18 -14.60
CA GLY A 165 -7.72 -21.54 -15.24
C GLY A 165 -8.89 -20.64 -14.87
N TYR A 166 -8.64 -19.49 -14.23
CA TYR A 166 -9.68 -18.55 -13.80
C TYR A 166 -9.58 -17.24 -14.58
N ASP A 167 -10.64 -16.84 -15.28
CA ASP A 167 -10.63 -15.61 -16.06
C ASP A 167 -10.82 -14.36 -15.16
N PRO A 168 -9.80 -13.50 -14.99
CA PRO A 168 -9.94 -12.31 -14.16
C PRO A 168 -10.90 -11.26 -14.73
N SER A 169 -11.22 -11.33 -16.04
CA SER A 169 -12.15 -10.41 -16.70
C SER A 169 -13.61 -10.86 -16.59
N ASN A 170 -13.87 -12.12 -16.22
CA ASN A 170 -15.20 -12.69 -16.08
C ASN A 170 -15.33 -13.37 -14.72
N PRO A 171 -15.49 -12.59 -13.63
CA PRO A 171 -15.52 -13.14 -12.28
C PRO A 171 -16.79 -13.99 -12.05
N PRO A 172 -16.71 -15.07 -11.26
CA PRO A 172 -17.88 -15.83 -10.85
C PRO A 172 -18.80 -15.03 -9.92
N ASP A 173 -20.11 -15.33 -9.92
CA ASP A 173 -21.13 -14.64 -9.10
C ASP A 173 -20.85 -14.64 -7.59
N HIS A 174 -20.05 -15.59 -7.10
CA HIS A 174 -19.68 -15.74 -5.69
C HIS A 174 -18.19 -15.51 -5.43
N GLY A 175 -17.51 -14.85 -6.37
CA GLY A 175 -16.07 -14.66 -6.36
C GLY A 175 -15.29 -15.90 -6.77
N PHE A 176 -13.96 -15.77 -6.84
CA PHE A 176 -13.05 -16.85 -7.21
C PHE A 176 -12.85 -17.86 -6.07
N GLY A 177 -13.21 -17.46 -4.85
CA GLY A 177 -13.03 -18.25 -3.65
C GLY A 177 -11.68 -18.01 -2.96
N PRO A 178 -11.63 -18.06 -1.61
CA PRO A 178 -10.45 -17.65 -0.85
C PRO A 178 -9.23 -18.53 -1.10
N GLY A 179 -9.44 -19.83 -1.37
CA GLY A 179 -8.35 -20.76 -1.68
C GLY A 179 -7.63 -20.42 -2.99
N VAL A 180 -8.39 -20.04 -4.01
CA VAL A 180 -7.86 -19.69 -5.34
C VAL A 180 -7.05 -18.40 -5.26
N LEU A 181 -7.62 -17.35 -4.67
CA LEU A 181 -6.94 -16.06 -4.50
C LEU A 181 -5.64 -16.22 -3.69
N ARG A 182 -5.69 -17.01 -2.60
CA ARG A 182 -4.50 -17.29 -1.78
C ARG A 182 -3.43 -18.04 -2.56
N GLN A 183 -3.81 -19.07 -3.32
CA GLN A 183 -2.86 -19.82 -4.13
C GLN A 183 -2.23 -18.96 -5.23
N ALA A 184 -2.99 -18.10 -5.89
CA ALA A 184 -2.47 -17.13 -6.85
C ALA A 184 -1.46 -16.18 -6.19
N MET A 185 -1.78 -15.65 -5.01
CA MET A 185 -0.88 -14.79 -4.23
C MET A 185 0.45 -15.49 -3.89
N LEU A 186 0.41 -16.75 -3.44
CA LEU A 186 1.61 -17.52 -3.12
C LEU A 186 2.49 -17.75 -4.37
N LYS A 187 1.88 -18.02 -5.52
CA LYS A 187 2.60 -18.16 -6.79
C LYS A 187 3.23 -16.84 -7.23
N VAL A 188 2.54 -15.71 -7.08
CA VAL A 188 3.10 -14.38 -7.36
C VAL A 188 4.34 -14.09 -6.51
N ILE A 189 4.27 -14.36 -5.19
CA ILE A 189 5.44 -14.19 -4.30
C ILE A 189 6.60 -15.08 -4.75
N LYS A 190 6.32 -16.34 -5.09
CA LYS A 190 7.32 -17.28 -5.59
C LYS A 190 7.98 -16.78 -6.89
N ASP A 191 7.19 -16.34 -7.86
CA ASP A 191 7.69 -15.84 -9.15
C ASP A 191 8.55 -14.57 -8.95
N ILE A 192 8.13 -13.66 -8.06
CA ILE A 192 8.92 -12.46 -7.69
C ILE A 192 10.27 -12.86 -7.07
N ASN A 193 10.27 -13.76 -6.08
CA ASN A 193 11.52 -14.25 -5.47
C ASN A 193 12.42 -14.91 -6.52
N GLN A 194 11.85 -15.69 -7.44
CA GLN A 194 12.61 -16.35 -8.50
C GLN A 194 13.26 -15.32 -9.44
N PHE A 195 12.54 -14.28 -9.86
CA PHE A 195 13.14 -13.22 -10.67
C PHE A 195 14.30 -12.55 -9.94
N ILE A 196 14.19 -12.32 -8.64
CA ILE A 196 15.26 -11.72 -7.84
C ILE A 196 16.46 -12.66 -7.74
N ALA A 197 16.23 -13.96 -7.51
CA ALA A 197 17.29 -14.97 -7.39
C ALA A 197 18.13 -15.12 -8.68
N GLU A 198 17.51 -14.89 -9.84
CA GLU A 198 18.15 -14.92 -11.15
C GLU A 198 18.94 -13.64 -11.49
N VAL A 199 18.93 -12.60 -10.64
CA VAL A 199 19.76 -11.40 -10.85
C VAL A 199 21.24 -11.77 -10.67
N PRO A 200 22.13 -11.46 -11.65
CA PRO A 200 23.55 -11.79 -11.54
C PRO A 200 24.20 -11.22 -10.27
N PRO A 201 24.90 -12.05 -9.46
CA PRO A 201 25.52 -11.61 -8.20
C PRO A 201 26.49 -10.45 -8.37
N LYS A 202 27.19 -10.40 -9.51
CA LYS A 202 28.11 -9.31 -9.83
C LYS A 202 27.41 -7.94 -9.86
N LEU A 203 26.22 -7.85 -10.47
CA LEU A 203 25.46 -6.60 -10.53
C LEU A 203 24.98 -6.16 -9.14
N ILE A 204 24.60 -7.12 -8.30
CA ILE A 204 24.15 -6.85 -6.93
C ILE A 204 25.26 -6.17 -6.13
N VAL A 205 26.49 -6.68 -6.24
CA VAL A 205 27.66 -6.13 -5.54
C VAL A 205 28.10 -4.79 -6.14
N ASP A 206 28.26 -4.73 -7.47
CA ASP A 206 28.79 -3.56 -8.17
C ASP A 206 27.89 -2.32 -8.02
N GLU A 207 26.56 -2.51 -8.10
CA GLU A 207 25.57 -1.42 -8.02
C GLU A 207 24.89 -1.32 -6.65
N LYS A 208 25.29 -2.14 -5.67
CA LYS A 208 24.71 -2.18 -4.31
C LYS A 208 23.18 -2.32 -4.32
N VAL A 209 22.70 -3.26 -5.12
CA VAL A 209 21.27 -3.47 -5.37
C VAL A 209 20.62 -4.11 -4.15
N ASP A 210 19.56 -3.49 -3.62
CA ASP A 210 18.75 -4.08 -2.56
C ASP A 210 17.82 -5.16 -3.15
N THR A 211 18.08 -6.42 -2.83
CA THR A 211 17.32 -7.57 -3.32
C THR A 211 16.14 -7.94 -2.42
N ARG A 212 16.04 -7.33 -1.25
CA ARG A 212 14.98 -7.65 -0.29
C ARG A 212 13.68 -6.97 -0.68
N SER A 213 12.61 -7.75 -0.71
CA SER A 213 11.26 -7.30 -0.97
C SER A 213 10.47 -7.21 0.34
N LEU A 214 9.64 -6.17 0.45
CA LEU A 214 8.56 -6.09 1.43
C LEU A 214 7.28 -6.20 0.62
N LEU A 215 6.48 -7.23 0.83
CA LEU A 215 5.34 -7.54 -0.02
C LEU A 215 4.06 -7.60 0.82
N ASN A 216 3.66 -6.49 1.45
CA ASN A 216 2.34 -6.44 2.06
C ASN A 216 1.30 -6.14 0.98
N PHE A 217 0.90 -7.17 0.26
CA PHE A 217 -0.19 -7.12 -0.72
C PHE A 217 -1.55 -7.30 -0.04
N ALA A 218 -2.58 -6.67 -0.60
CA ALA A 218 -3.97 -6.94 -0.30
C ALA A 218 -4.76 -7.05 -1.60
N VAL A 219 -5.50 -8.14 -1.78
CA VAL A 219 -6.38 -8.37 -2.93
C VAL A 219 -7.77 -8.76 -2.46
N THR A 220 -8.79 -8.36 -3.21
CA THR A 220 -10.16 -8.79 -2.98
C THR A 220 -10.91 -8.93 -4.30
N ASP A 221 -11.88 -9.84 -4.34
CA ASP A 221 -12.81 -10.06 -5.45
C ASP A 221 -14.25 -9.59 -5.16
N GLY A 222 -14.45 -8.89 -4.04
CA GLY A 222 -15.76 -8.50 -3.51
C GLY A 222 -16.26 -9.44 -2.41
N HIS A 223 -15.84 -10.69 -2.44
CA HIS A 223 -16.32 -11.74 -1.54
C HIS A 223 -15.27 -12.15 -0.51
N SER A 224 -14.02 -12.25 -0.91
CA SER A 224 -12.90 -12.69 -0.09
C SER A 224 -11.76 -11.70 -0.15
N VAL A 225 -11.04 -11.53 0.96
CA VAL A 225 -9.83 -10.68 1.02
C VAL A 225 -8.64 -11.55 1.35
N ILE A 226 -7.55 -11.41 0.60
CA ILE A 226 -6.25 -11.98 0.93
C ILE A 226 -5.27 -10.84 1.18
N CYS A 227 -4.70 -10.80 2.37
CA CYS A 227 -3.58 -9.93 2.72
C CYS A 227 -2.32 -10.77 2.95
N THR A 228 -1.16 -10.18 2.73
CA THR A 228 0.14 -10.77 3.04
C THR A 228 0.91 -9.85 3.97
N ARG A 229 1.66 -10.44 4.89
CA ARG A 229 2.73 -9.75 5.61
C ARG A 229 4.01 -10.52 5.33
N TYR A 230 4.86 -10.01 4.44
CA TYR A 230 5.96 -10.80 3.89
C TYR A 230 7.24 -9.98 3.69
N VAL A 231 8.38 -10.63 3.96
CA VAL A 231 9.72 -10.16 3.62
C VAL A 231 10.56 -11.29 3.02
N SER A 232 11.27 -11.00 1.93
CA SER A 232 12.18 -11.97 1.28
C SER A 232 13.56 -11.98 1.96
N SER A 233 13.57 -12.26 3.26
CA SER A 233 14.77 -12.36 4.09
C SER A 233 14.49 -13.29 5.27
N GLN A 234 15.45 -14.10 5.69
CA GLN A 234 15.34 -14.90 6.91
C GLN A 234 15.61 -14.09 8.18
N THR A 235 16.37 -12.99 8.06
CA THR A 235 16.84 -12.22 9.21
C THR A 235 16.07 -10.94 9.44
N ASP A 236 15.47 -10.36 8.40
CA ASP A 236 14.73 -9.09 8.52
C ASP A 236 13.25 -9.34 8.89
N GLU A 237 12.65 -8.37 9.55
CA GLU A 237 11.21 -8.36 9.84
C GLU A 237 10.42 -7.89 8.61
N ALA A 238 9.14 -8.26 8.50
CA ALA A 238 8.25 -7.68 7.49
C ALA A 238 7.63 -6.37 7.97
N ALA A 239 7.19 -5.55 7.01
CA ALA A 239 6.47 -4.31 7.27
C ALA A 239 5.24 -4.55 8.15
N SER A 240 4.89 -3.57 8.99
CA SER A 240 3.80 -3.72 9.96
C SER A 240 2.46 -4.02 9.29
N LEU A 241 1.71 -4.95 9.87
CA LEU A 241 0.34 -5.25 9.49
C LEU A 241 -0.40 -5.80 10.71
N TYR A 242 -1.57 -5.24 10.97
CA TYR A 242 -2.42 -5.59 12.09
C TYR A 242 -3.81 -5.94 11.59
N TYR A 243 -4.53 -6.76 12.35
CA TYR A 243 -5.95 -6.96 12.14
C TYR A 243 -6.73 -6.87 13.45
N SER A 244 -8.00 -6.52 13.34
CA SER A 244 -8.96 -6.52 14.44
C SER A 244 -10.25 -7.12 13.93
N SER A 245 -10.87 -7.98 14.74
CA SER A 245 -12.16 -8.58 14.44
C SER A 245 -13.11 -8.43 15.64
N GLY A 246 -14.38 -8.17 15.37
CA GLY A 246 -15.39 -7.98 16.40
C GLY A 246 -16.80 -7.81 15.82
N SER A 247 -17.75 -7.49 16.68
CA SER A 247 -19.17 -7.36 16.35
C SER A 247 -19.53 -5.93 15.92
N THR A 248 -18.99 -4.91 16.58
CA THR A 248 -19.32 -3.51 16.26
C THR A 248 -18.10 -2.59 16.30
N TRP A 249 -18.08 -1.62 15.39
CA TRP A 249 -17.10 -0.54 15.32
C TRP A 249 -17.81 0.77 15.60
N HIS A 250 -17.59 1.35 16.78
CA HIS A 250 -18.31 2.52 17.24
C HIS A 250 -17.40 3.54 17.91
N ASP A 251 -17.84 4.80 17.94
CA ASP A 251 -17.13 5.90 18.57
C ASP A 251 -17.67 6.07 20.00
N GLU A 252 -16.87 5.75 21.01
CA GLU A 252 -17.26 5.99 22.41
C GLU A 252 -17.22 7.48 22.75
N LYS A 253 -16.16 8.16 22.32
CA LYS A 253 -15.89 9.58 22.57
C LYS A 253 -15.19 10.15 21.36
N LYS A 254 -15.80 11.12 20.68
CA LYS A 254 -15.30 11.82 19.47
C LYS A 254 -13.88 11.43 19.04
N GLY A 255 -13.80 10.43 18.16
CA GLY A 255 -12.56 9.94 17.55
C GLY A 255 -11.87 8.79 18.31
N ASN A 256 -12.39 8.36 19.45
CA ASN A 256 -11.94 7.17 20.18
C ASN A 256 -12.84 6.01 19.81
N PHE A 257 -12.55 5.45 18.63
CA PHE A 257 -13.25 4.27 18.17
C PHE A 257 -12.82 3.03 18.95
N GLN A 258 -13.73 2.09 19.09
CA GLN A 258 -13.47 0.79 19.71
C GLN A 258 -14.10 -0.35 18.92
N MET A 259 -13.43 -1.49 18.99
CA MET A 259 -13.91 -2.75 18.46
C MET A 259 -14.51 -3.55 19.62
N ASP A 260 -15.84 -3.69 19.61
CA ASP A 260 -16.54 -4.54 20.58
C ASP A 260 -16.53 -5.99 20.12
N ARG A 261 -16.47 -6.92 21.08
CA ARG A 261 -16.54 -8.38 20.87
C ARG A 261 -17.61 -8.99 21.77
N ARG A 262 -18.86 -8.58 21.58
CA ARG A 262 -19.97 -8.97 22.46
C ARG A 262 -20.43 -10.41 22.20
N ASP A 263 -20.34 -10.84 20.95
CA ASP A 263 -20.77 -12.17 20.51
C ASP A 263 -19.58 -13.04 20.08
N LYS A 264 -19.83 -14.34 19.94
CA LYS A 264 -18.83 -15.29 19.41
C LYS A 264 -18.57 -15.10 17.90
N GLY A 265 -19.41 -14.34 17.21
CA GLY A 265 -19.27 -14.00 15.79
C GLY A 265 -18.41 -12.74 15.58
N ALA A 266 -17.73 -12.67 14.45
CA ALA A 266 -16.95 -11.50 14.03
C ALA A 266 -17.60 -10.85 12.81
N ASP A 267 -18.56 -9.95 13.01
CA ASP A 267 -19.28 -9.28 11.93
C ASP A 267 -18.40 -8.31 11.14
N ILE A 268 -17.37 -7.76 11.80
CA ILE A 268 -16.44 -6.78 11.25
C ILE A 268 -15.02 -7.30 11.33
N VAL A 269 -14.28 -7.14 10.23
CA VAL A 269 -12.84 -7.35 10.17
C VAL A 269 -12.17 -6.10 9.60
N LEU A 270 -11.19 -5.58 10.36
CA LEU A 270 -10.28 -4.52 9.95
C LEU A 270 -8.89 -5.08 9.76
N VAL A 271 -8.18 -4.65 8.71
CA VAL A 271 -6.75 -4.90 8.53
C VAL A 271 -6.07 -3.58 8.22
N ALA A 272 -5.03 -3.21 8.96
CA ALA A 272 -4.39 -1.92 8.81
C ALA A 272 -2.86 -2.02 8.94
N SER A 273 -2.15 -1.17 8.20
CA SER A 273 -0.70 -1.04 8.36
C SER A 273 -0.33 -0.52 9.76
N GLU A 274 -1.15 0.37 10.32
CA GLU A 274 -1.07 0.84 11.71
C GLU A 274 -2.47 0.81 12.34
N PRO A 275 -2.60 0.43 13.63
CA PRO A 275 -3.89 0.43 14.33
C PRO A 275 -4.60 1.79 14.23
N LEU A 276 -5.92 1.79 13.99
CA LEU A 276 -6.70 3.04 13.93
C LEU A 276 -6.96 3.65 15.32
N THR A 277 -6.72 2.87 16.37
CA THR A 277 -7.01 3.19 17.77
C THR A 277 -5.80 2.84 18.64
N PHE A 278 -5.70 3.45 19.82
CA PHE A 278 -4.54 3.28 20.71
C PHE A 278 -4.67 2.08 21.67
N GLU A 279 -5.84 1.44 21.71
CA GLU A 279 -6.09 0.25 22.52
C GLU A 279 -5.45 -0.98 21.89
N ARG A 280 -4.30 -1.38 22.42
CA ARG A 280 -3.51 -2.50 21.89
C ARG A 280 -4.22 -3.84 21.97
N ASP A 281 -5.04 -4.06 22.99
CA ASP A 281 -5.72 -5.35 23.20
C ASP A 281 -6.75 -5.67 22.10
N ASN A 282 -7.13 -4.66 21.31
CA ASN A 282 -8.07 -4.78 20.21
C ASN A 282 -7.40 -5.12 18.87
N TRP A 283 -6.08 -5.05 18.76
CA TRP A 283 -5.35 -5.29 17.51
C TRP A 283 -4.35 -6.43 17.65
N VAL A 284 -4.38 -7.36 16.70
CA VAL A 284 -3.48 -8.49 16.61
C VAL A 284 -2.48 -8.24 15.49
N THR A 285 -1.19 -8.35 15.79
CA THR A 285 -0.13 -8.27 14.77
C THR A 285 -0.19 -9.52 13.88
N VAL A 286 -0.24 -9.33 12.57
CA VAL A 286 -0.10 -10.45 11.62
C VAL A 286 1.34 -10.97 11.71
N PRO A 287 1.59 -12.27 11.88
CA PRO A 287 2.96 -12.80 11.91
C PRO A 287 3.72 -12.53 10.61
N THR A 288 5.04 -12.37 10.70
CA THR A 288 5.91 -12.21 9.52
C THR A 288 5.85 -13.48 8.66
N ASN A 289 5.83 -13.30 7.34
CA ASN A 289 5.71 -14.33 6.32
C ASN A 289 4.44 -15.16 6.51
N SER A 290 3.30 -14.48 6.56
CA SER A 290 1.98 -15.09 6.67
C SER A 290 0.99 -14.45 5.70
N THR A 291 0.00 -15.24 5.29
CA THR A 291 -1.21 -14.78 4.62
C THR A 291 -2.32 -14.62 5.65
N LEU A 292 -3.12 -13.56 5.51
CA LEU A 292 -4.36 -13.36 6.23
C LEU A 292 -5.50 -13.45 5.21
N THR A 293 -6.43 -14.35 5.44
CA THR A 293 -7.61 -14.59 4.59
C THR A 293 -8.85 -14.18 5.34
N ILE A 294 -9.71 -13.35 4.72
CA ILE A 294 -11.04 -13.00 5.23
C ILE A 294 -12.07 -13.56 4.26
N HIS A 295 -12.92 -14.46 4.73
CA HIS A 295 -14.03 -15.01 3.95
C HIS A 295 -15.18 -15.36 4.88
N ASN A 296 -16.41 -14.93 4.54
CA ASN A 296 -17.59 -15.09 5.37
C ASN A 296 -17.29 -14.76 6.84
N GLN A 297 -16.71 -13.58 7.07
CA GLN A 297 -16.46 -13.03 8.41
C GLN A 297 -15.47 -13.85 9.26
N THR A 298 -14.86 -14.88 8.67
CA THR A 298 -13.83 -15.70 9.30
C THR A 298 -12.46 -15.20 8.88
N VAL A 299 -11.61 -14.96 9.87
CA VAL A 299 -10.20 -14.60 9.65
C VAL A 299 -9.34 -15.85 9.83
N MET A 300 -8.57 -16.19 8.81
CA MET A 300 -7.62 -17.30 8.85
C MET A 300 -6.22 -16.80 8.55
N VAL A 301 -5.26 -17.15 9.41
CA VAL A 301 -3.84 -16.82 9.22
C VAL A 301 -3.08 -18.09 8.88
N HIS A 302 -2.38 -18.10 7.74
CA HIS A 302 -1.57 -19.25 7.31
C HIS A 302 -0.13 -18.82 7.05
N PRO A 303 0.88 -19.57 7.52
CA PRO A 303 2.28 -19.27 7.22
C PRO A 303 2.55 -19.42 5.72
N ILE A 304 3.41 -18.56 5.19
CA ILE A 304 4.02 -18.70 3.88
C ILE A 304 5.29 -19.52 4.09
N ILE A 305 5.29 -20.76 3.60
CA ILE A 305 6.41 -21.70 3.77
C ILE A 305 7.29 -21.62 2.52
N ASP A 306 8.40 -20.89 2.62
CA ASP A 306 9.42 -20.72 1.60
C ASP A 306 10.83 -20.74 2.23
N GLU A 307 11.86 -20.42 1.46
CA GLU A 307 13.24 -20.29 1.94
C GLU A 307 13.44 -19.21 3.02
N ASN A 308 12.50 -18.27 3.16
CA ASN A 308 12.54 -17.18 4.14
C ASN A 308 11.76 -17.51 5.42
N TYR A 309 11.04 -18.63 5.46
CA TYR A 309 10.29 -19.10 6.62
C TYR A 309 11.21 -19.70 7.70
N SER A 310 10.92 -19.41 8.96
CA SER A 310 11.59 -20.04 10.10
C SER A 310 10.60 -20.91 10.85
N GLN A 311 10.95 -22.19 11.03
CA GLN A 311 10.14 -23.14 11.82
C GLN A 311 10.20 -22.85 13.33
N ASN A 312 11.21 -22.09 13.78
CA ASN A 312 11.36 -21.75 15.20
C ASN A 312 10.42 -20.59 15.58
N PRO A 313 9.41 -20.80 16.44
CA PRO A 313 8.49 -19.74 16.85
C PRO A 313 9.17 -18.60 17.63
N ALA A 314 10.33 -18.88 18.24
CA ALA A 314 11.13 -17.91 18.99
C ALA A 314 12.17 -17.18 18.11
N HIS A 315 12.16 -17.40 16.80
CA HIS A 315 13.08 -16.75 15.86
C HIS A 315 12.91 -15.22 15.90
N LYS A 316 13.99 -14.51 16.23
CA LYS A 316 13.99 -13.05 16.26
C LYS A 316 14.50 -12.50 14.93
N ARG A 317 13.74 -11.55 14.40
CA ARG A 317 14.07 -10.82 13.18
C ARG A 317 14.49 -9.39 13.50
N SER A 318 15.38 -8.84 12.70
CA SER A 318 15.84 -7.47 12.80
C SER A 318 14.80 -6.53 12.19
N ALA A 319 14.37 -5.53 12.96
CA ALA A 319 13.52 -4.45 12.48
C ALA A 319 14.29 -3.40 11.65
N GLN A 320 15.63 -3.51 11.54
CA GLN A 320 16.48 -2.47 10.93
C GLN A 320 16.09 -2.17 9.49
N PHE A 321 15.94 -3.20 8.64
CA PHE A 321 15.62 -3.02 7.24
C PHE A 321 14.30 -2.26 7.05
N VAL A 322 13.28 -2.68 7.79
CA VAL A 322 11.96 -2.06 7.76
C VAL A 322 12.02 -0.63 8.32
N ALA A 323 12.88 -0.36 9.31
CA ALA A 323 13.04 0.97 9.90
C ALA A 323 13.66 1.94 8.90
N GLU A 324 14.68 1.50 8.18
CA GLU A 324 15.32 2.25 7.10
C GLU A 324 14.33 2.61 5.98
N LYS A 325 13.31 1.77 5.76
CA LYS A 325 12.22 2.02 4.81
C LYS A 325 11.03 2.78 5.43
N GLY A 326 11.04 3.08 6.73
CA GLY A 326 9.95 3.79 7.42
C GLY A 326 8.67 2.96 7.62
N LEU A 327 8.82 1.65 7.83
CA LEU A 327 7.73 0.67 7.89
C LEU A 327 7.63 -0.10 9.22
N THR A 328 8.42 0.29 10.22
CA THR A 328 8.51 -0.42 11.50
C THR A 328 7.43 0.00 12.47
N THR A 329 7.43 -0.67 13.62
CA THR A 329 6.95 -0.13 14.89
C THR A 329 8.15 0.03 15.83
N ASN A 330 8.11 0.97 16.77
CA ASN A 330 9.21 1.17 17.71
C ASN A 330 9.58 -0.14 18.45
N PRO A 331 10.86 -0.58 18.45
CA PRO A 331 11.26 -1.94 18.83
C PRO A 331 11.46 -2.17 20.35
N THR A 332 11.01 -1.28 21.24
CA THR A 332 11.24 -1.41 22.69
C THR A 332 10.27 -2.39 23.35
N SER A 333 10.36 -3.68 22.99
CA SER A 333 9.76 -4.76 23.78
C SER A 333 10.85 -5.69 24.34
N LYS A 334 11.04 -5.66 25.66
CA LYS A 334 11.72 -6.76 26.37
C LYS A 334 10.73 -7.91 26.55
N PRO A 335 11.15 -9.18 26.42
CA PRO A 335 10.30 -10.32 26.73
C PRO A 335 9.94 -10.32 28.22
N CYS A 336 8.67 -10.62 28.51
CA CYS A 336 8.18 -10.89 29.86
C CYS A 336 9.05 -11.99 30.49
N THR A 337 9.77 -11.67 31.56
CA THR A 337 10.46 -12.67 32.39
C THR A 337 9.64 -12.83 33.65
N GLU A 338 9.29 -14.08 33.95
CA GLU A 338 8.44 -14.49 35.06
C GLU A 338 8.92 -13.92 36.40
N ALA A 339 7.95 -13.59 37.25
CA ALA A 339 8.15 -13.02 38.57
C ALA A 339 8.88 -14.00 39.51
N GLY A 340 10.13 -13.67 39.85
CA GLY A 340 10.86 -14.24 40.98
C GLY A 340 10.83 -13.28 42.18
N THR A 341 10.36 -13.78 43.31
CA THR A 341 10.20 -13.11 44.62
C THR A 341 11.51 -12.50 45.14
N PRO A 342 11.51 -11.33 45.83
CA PRO A 342 12.73 -10.69 46.30
C PRO A 342 13.11 -11.12 47.72
N THR A 343 14.40 -11.29 47.98
CA THR A 343 14.99 -11.13 49.33
C THR A 343 16.48 -10.77 49.19
N PRO A 344 17.06 -10.03 50.17
CA PRO A 344 17.92 -8.88 49.88
C PRO A 344 19.39 -9.11 50.25
N SER A 345 20.18 -8.01 50.23
CA SER A 345 21.56 -7.81 50.72
C SER A 345 22.61 -7.95 49.61
N SER A 346 23.68 -7.16 49.49
CA SER A 346 24.22 -5.99 50.20
C SER A 346 25.55 -5.64 49.52
N VAL A 347 25.85 -4.34 49.40
CA VAL A 347 27.19 -3.75 49.64
C VAL A 347 28.34 -3.95 48.61
N SER A 348 28.70 -2.80 47.99
CA SER A 348 30.02 -2.27 47.60
C SER A 348 31.06 -3.06 46.76
N ALA A 349 31.34 -2.53 45.55
CA ALA A 349 32.62 -1.96 45.03
C ALA A 349 33.99 -2.64 45.34
N PRO A 350 35.11 -2.27 44.63
CA PRO A 350 35.34 -2.06 43.19
C PRO A 350 36.69 -2.66 42.67
N LYS A 351 36.90 -2.58 41.34
CA LYS A 351 38.16 -2.38 40.56
C LYS A 351 39.46 -3.16 40.90
N THR A 352 40.09 -3.74 39.86
CA THR A 352 41.55 -3.66 39.49
C THR A 352 41.78 -4.48 38.21
N THR A 353 42.02 -3.87 37.03
CA THR A 353 43.33 -3.59 36.36
C THR A 353 44.19 -4.81 35.96
N SER A 354 44.10 -5.21 34.66
CA SER A 354 45.15 -5.49 33.61
C SER A 354 46.44 -6.31 33.95
N PRO A 355 47.35 -6.70 33.01
CA PRO A 355 47.39 -6.64 31.52
C PRO A 355 47.93 -7.93 30.81
N SER A 356 48.11 -7.85 29.47
CA SER A 356 49.04 -8.61 28.57
C SER A 356 48.81 -10.13 28.40
N ASP A 357 48.99 -10.78 27.25
CA ASP A 357 50.06 -10.61 26.25
C ASP A 357 49.71 -11.25 24.89
N SER A 358 50.48 -10.83 23.89
CA SER A 358 50.52 -11.22 22.48
C SER A 358 50.76 -12.72 22.18
N TYR A 359 50.38 -13.20 20.98
CA TYR A 359 51.27 -13.94 20.06
C TYR A 359 50.62 -14.19 18.67
N ILE A 360 51.42 -13.91 17.63
CA ILE A 360 51.16 -14.08 16.19
C ILE A 360 51.54 -15.50 15.74
N LYS A 361 50.87 -16.06 14.72
CA LYS A 361 51.51 -16.90 13.68
C LYS A 361 50.80 -16.84 12.32
N HIS A 362 51.60 -16.45 11.31
CA HIS A 362 51.39 -16.51 9.87
C HIS A 362 51.32 -17.95 9.34
N VAL A 363 50.61 -18.17 8.21
CA VAL A 363 51.09 -19.02 7.09
C VAL A 363 50.55 -18.46 5.76
N SER A 364 51.43 -18.38 4.76
CA SER A 364 51.20 -17.90 3.39
C SER A 364 51.15 -19.06 2.36
N LEU A 365 50.62 -18.73 1.17
CA LEU A 365 50.39 -19.48 -0.08
C LEU A 365 51.59 -20.27 -0.65
N PRO A 366 51.38 -21.02 -1.77
CA PRO A 366 51.88 -20.49 -3.05
C PRO A 366 51.00 -20.74 -4.29
N VAL A 367 51.36 -20.02 -5.36
CA VAL A 367 50.79 -19.95 -6.73
C VAL A 367 51.83 -20.46 -7.75
N SER A 368 51.40 -21.10 -8.85
CA SER A 368 52.08 -21.14 -10.16
C SER A 368 51.10 -21.59 -11.28
N ARG A 369 50.78 -20.74 -12.29
CA ARG A 369 51.34 -20.61 -13.68
C ARG A 369 50.99 -21.79 -14.62
N LEU A 370 50.73 -21.69 -15.94
CA LEU A 370 50.33 -20.70 -16.97
C LEU A 370 50.27 -21.49 -18.33
N ASN A 371 49.72 -20.88 -19.40
CA ASN A 371 49.73 -21.21 -20.85
C ASN A 371 48.61 -22.14 -21.39
N GLU A 372 47.65 -21.64 -22.19
CA GLU A 372 47.66 -21.22 -23.62
C GLU A 372 47.38 -22.38 -24.61
N CYS A 373 46.32 -22.29 -25.42
CA CYS A 373 46.40 -22.08 -26.87
C CYS A 373 45.01 -22.00 -27.54
N MET A 374 45.00 -21.43 -28.75
CA MET A 374 43.90 -20.86 -29.52
C MET A 374 43.20 -21.80 -30.52
N SER A 375 42.07 -21.30 -31.04
CA SER A 375 41.57 -21.35 -32.44
C SER A 375 40.57 -22.44 -32.84
N GLY A 376 39.54 -22.02 -33.59
CA GLY A 376 38.69 -22.94 -34.37
C GLY A 376 37.31 -22.41 -34.76
N LEU A 377 37.25 -21.66 -35.87
CA LEU A 377 36.07 -21.17 -36.61
C LEU A 377 34.99 -22.24 -36.92
N SER A 378 33.70 -21.85 -36.97
CA SER A 378 32.97 -21.60 -38.23
C SER A 378 31.45 -21.46 -38.05
N VAL A 379 30.94 -20.45 -38.75
CA VAL A 379 29.55 -20.19 -39.15
C VAL A 379 29.00 -21.30 -40.03
N ARG A 380 27.70 -21.61 -39.92
CA ARG A 380 26.84 -21.94 -41.08
C ARG A 380 25.36 -21.74 -40.77
N SER A 381 24.81 -20.75 -41.45
CA SER A 381 23.42 -20.66 -41.89
C SER A 381 23.04 -21.86 -42.77
N LEU A 382 21.75 -22.20 -42.81
CA LEU A 382 20.93 -22.38 -44.01
C LEU A 382 19.52 -22.84 -43.63
N SER A 383 18.53 -22.07 -44.08
CA SER A 383 17.14 -22.50 -44.30
C SER A 383 17.07 -23.52 -45.44
N PRO A 384 15.92 -24.18 -45.62
CA PRO A 384 15.22 -23.97 -46.89
C PRO A 384 13.71 -23.75 -46.74
N GLU A 385 13.20 -22.95 -47.68
CA GLU A 385 11.79 -22.73 -48.02
C GLU A 385 11.14 -24.00 -48.61
N SER A 386 9.82 -24.18 -48.40
CA SER A 386 8.78 -23.93 -49.42
C SER A 386 7.51 -24.81 -49.31
N THR A 387 6.38 -24.10 -49.31
CA THR A 387 5.07 -24.35 -49.99
C THR A 387 4.18 -25.56 -49.67
N SER A 388 2.99 -25.26 -49.14
CA SER A 388 1.62 -25.49 -49.70
C SER A 388 0.61 -25.43 -48.54
N ASP A 389 -0.27 -24.43 -48.47
CA ASP A 389 -1.60 -24.29 -49.11
C ASP A 389 -2.74 -25.01 -48.34
N SER A 390 -3.92 -24.40 -48.38
CA SER A 390 -5.17 -24.62 -47.61
C SER A 390 -5.24 -23.85 -46.27
N GLY A 391 -6.15 -22.91 -46.01
CA GLY A 391 -7.36 -22.49 -46.71
C GLY A 391 -8.58 -22.63 -45.80
N TYR A 392 -8.76 -21.77 -44.79
CA TYR A 392 -10.06 -21.58 -44.13
C TYR A 392 -10.21 -20.13 -43.63
N ARG A 393 -11.13 -19.40 -44.27
CA ARG A 393 -11.64 -18.09 -43.81
C ARG A 393 -12.89 -18.31 -42.94
N PRO A 394 -13.17 -17.39 -41.99
CA PRO A 394 -14.43 -17.35 -41.27
C PRO A 394 -15.57 -16.77 -42.12
N VAL A 395 -16.77 -17.26 -41.84
CA VAL A 395 -18.05 -16.91 -42.49
C VAL A 395 -18.43 -15.46 -42.17
N LEU A 396 -18.57 -14.64 -43.22
CA LEU A 396 -19.29 -13.37 -43.20
C LEU A 396 -20.59 -13.57 -43.99
N SER A 397 -21.73 -13.34 -43.34
CA SER A 397 -23.03 -13.20 -43.99
C SER A 397 -23.10 -11.85 -44.71
N GLY A 398 -23.40 -11.87 -45.99
CA GLY A 398 -23.43 -10.69 -46.86
C GLY A 398 -24.66 -9.80 -46.72
N ARG A 399 -24.51 -8.56 -47.23
CA ARG A 399 -25.56 -7.83 -47.94
C ARG A 399 -24.95 -6.88 -48.97
N ASP A 400 -25.66 -6.82 -50.08
CA ASP A 400 -25.39 -6.27 -51.42
C ASP A 400 -25.13 -4.74 -51.45
N PRO A 401 -24.35 -4.20 -52.43
CA PRO A 401 -24.02 -2.79 -52.53
C PRO A 401 -24.90 -2.08 -53.58
N SER A 402 -25.88 -1.30 -53.13
CA SER A 402 -26.49 -0.27 -53.97
C SER A 402 -27.14 0.85 -53.14
N ARG A 403 -26.33 1.85 -52.72
CA ARG A 403 -26.73 3.27 -52.54
C ARG A 403 -25.55 4.14 -52.07
N PRO A 404 -25.45 5.42 -52.49
CA PRO A 404 -24.29 6.27 -52.20
C PRO A 404 -24.27 6.78 -50.74
N GLN A 405 -23.07 6.87 -50.15
CA GLN A 405 -22.79 7.48 -48.84
C GLN A 405 -22.68 9.01 -48.96
N GLU A 406 -23.47 9.75 -48.17
CA GLU A 406 -23.18 11.14 -47.82
C GLU A 406 -22.47 11.20 -46.45
N GLN A 407 -21.32 11.84 -46.41
CA GLN A 407 -20.49 12.07 -45.22
C GLN A 407 -20.92 13.36 -44.49
N GLY A 408 -21.52 13.24 -43.31
CA GLY A 408 -21.81 14.35 -42.40
C GLY A 408 -20.68 14.58 -41.40
N ASN A 409 -19.75 15.47 -41.72
CA ASN A 409 -18.74 16.02 -40.80
C ASN A 409 -19.33 17.21 -40.02
N ILE A 410 -19.51 17.10 -38.69
CA ILE A 410 -19.78 18.27 -37.83
C ILE A 410 -18.48 18.71 -37.16
N LYS A 411 -17.81 19.69 -37.78
CA LYS A 411 -16.77 20.53 -37.15
C LYS A 411 -17.46 21.74 -36.51
N LYS A 412 -17.47 21.83 -35.17
CA LYS A 412 -17.82 23.08 -34.47
C LYS A 412 -16.63 24.05 -34.52
N LYS A 413 -16.75 25.10 -35.34
CA LYS A 413 -15.85 26.25 -35.38
C LYS A 413 -16.18 27.21 -34.23
N ARG A 414 -15.15 27.63 -33.48
CA ARG A 414 -15.13 28.83 -32.63
C ARG A 414 -15.48 30.05 -33.48
N ILE A 415 -16.45 30.85 -33.03
CA ILE A 415 -16.65 32.23 -33.48
C ILE A 415 -16.36 33.13 -32.27
N SER A 416 -15.43 34.06 -32.48
CA SER A 416 -15.11 35.18 -31.60
C SER A 416 -16.22 36.22 -31.65
N LEU A 417 -16.74 36.62 -30.49
CA LEU A 417 -17.52 37.85 -30.32
C LEU A 417 -16.94 38.59 -29.10
N ILE A 418 -16.05 39.52 -29.41
CA ILE A 418 -15.78 40.70 -28.59
C ILE A 418 -16.71 41.77 -29.16
N GLU A 419 -17.68 42.19 -28.35
CA GLU A 419 -18.26 43.54 -28.33
C GLU A 419 -19.21 43.57 -27.12
N ILE A 420 -18.67 43.94 -25.96
CA ILE A 420 -19.45 44.24 -24.76
C ILE A 420 -19.51 45.77 -24.64
N ASP A 421 -20.73 46.26 -24.45
CA ASP A 421 -21.12 47.67 -24.32
C ASP A 421 -20.38 48.38 -23.15
N PRO A 422 -19.68 49.52 -23.40
CA PRO A 422 -19.00 50.33 -22.38
C PRO A 422 -19.89 51.01 -21.33
N GLN A 423 -21.21 50.81 -21.32
CA GLN A 423 -22.07 51.25 -20.23
C GLN A 423 -22.22 50.23 -19.09
N VAL A 424 -22.16 48.92 -19.37
CA VAL A 424 -22.35 47.87 -18.35
C VAL A 424 -21.18 47.79 -17.35
N LEU A 425 -19.99 48.25 -17.75
CA LEU A 425 -18.80 48.34 -16.91
C LEU A 425 -18.78 49.55 -15.96
N ARG A 426 -19.65 50.55 -16.15
CA ARG A 426 -19.69 51.75 -15.29
C ARG A 426 -20.64 51.63 -14.10
N ASP A 427 -21.64 50.76 -14.18
CA ASP A 427 -22.59 50.55 -13.09
C ASP A 427 -22.10 49.52 -12.06
N ALA A 428 -21.18 48.61 -12.44
CA ALA A 428 -20.60 47.62 -11.53
C ALA A 428 -19.49 48.17 -10.60
N ASP A 429 -18.86 49.31 -10.98
CA ASP A 429 -17.80 49.96 -10.18
C ASP A 429 -18.36 50.93 -9.12
N GLN A 430 -19.63 51.33 -9.20
CA GLN A 430 -20.26 52.21 -8.19
C GLN A 430 -20.69 51.46 -6.92
N ASP A 431 -21.06 50.18 -7.02
CA ASP A 431 -21.47 49.37 -5.86
C ASP A 431 -20.29 48.89 -5.01
N TYR A 432 -19.08 48.83 -5.59
CA TYR A 432 -17.87 48.37 -4.88
C TYR A 432 -17.18 49.48 -4.04
N GLN A 433 -17.51 50.76 -4.26
CA GLN A 433 -16.98 51.89 -3.48
C GLN A 433 -17.90 52.37 -2.35
N SER A 434 -19.15 51.89 -2.26
CA SER A 434 -20.14 52.31 -1.26
C SER A 434 -20.08 51.56 0.08
N LEU A 435 -19.24 50.53 0.25
CA LEU A 435 -19.13 49.77 1.50
C LEU A 435 -17.88 50.11 2.34
N GLY A 436 -17.07 51.07 1.88
CA GLY A 436 -15.84 51.49 2.53
C GLY A 436 -15.84 52.96 2.94
N SER A 437 -16.76 53.41 3.80
CA SER A 437 -16.62 54.70 4.52
C SER A 437 -17.77 55.02 5.49
N GLN A 438 -17.72 54.51 6.74
CA GLN A 438 -18.32 55.23 7.89
C GLN A 438 -17.45 55.08 9.16
N THR A 439 -16.49 56.00 9.24
CA THR A 439 -16.10 56.89 10.36
C THR A 439 -16.17 56.43 11.82
N GLN A 440 -15.01 56.57 12.46
CA GLN A 440 -14.73 56.69 13.89
C GLN A 440 -15.64 57.69 14.65
N ARG A 441 -16.00 57.36 15.90
CA ARG A 441 -16.18 58.34 16.98
C ARG A 441 -15.61 57.82 18.31
N SER A 442 -14.85 58.69 18.95
CA SER A 442 -14.07 58.52 20.18
C SER A 442 -14.93 58.46 21.45
N GLY A 443 -14.52 57.64 22.42
CA GLY A 443 -15.00 57.63 23.81
C GLY A 443 -14.15 56.66 24.67
N ARG A 444 -13.37 57.22 25.60
CA ARG A 444 -12.32 56.56 26.41
C ARG A 444 -12.86 56.08 27.75
N VAL A 445 -12.89 54.77 28.06
CA VAL A 445 -12.87 54.24 29.45
C VAL A 445 -12.20 52.84 29.53
N THR A 446 -11.42 52.70 30.58
CA THR A 446 -10.52 51.70 31.18
C THR A 446 -10.75 50.16 31.07
N SER A 447 -9.59 49.48 31.03
CA SER A 447 -9.17 48.26 31.76
C SER A 447 -9.77 46.87 31.45
N ALA A 448 -8.83 45.95 31.18
CA ALA A 448 -8.79 44.54 31.58
C ALA A 448 -9.85 43.58 31.02
N ASN A 449 -9.45 42.78 30.03
CA ASN A 449 -9.54 41.31 30.03
C ASN A 449 -9.29 40.78 28.60
N THR A 450 -8.06 40.32 28.35
CA THR A 450 -7.76 39.44 27.22
C THR A 450 -8.40 38.07 27.48
N SER A 451 -9.43 37.73 26.72
CA SER A 451 -9.95 36.37 26.59
C SER A 451 -8.97 35.52 25.78
N PRO A 452 -8.76 34.23 26.12
CA PRO A 452 -7.77 33.40 25.46
C PRO A 452 -8.26 32.99 24.07
N THR A 453 -7.40 33.17 23.07
CA THR A 453 -7.43 32.42 21.81
C THR A 453 -7.56 30.91 22.12
N PRO A 454 -8.39 30.15 21.39
CA PRO A 454 -8.51 28.71 21.64
C PRO A 454 -7.16 28.05 21.36
N ASP A 455 -6.66 27.29 22.35
CA ASP A 455 -5.41 26.54 22.24
C ASP A 455 -5.44 25.68 20.97
N ARG A 456 -4.42 25.84 20.12
CA ARG A 456 -4.09 24.84 19.11
C ARG A 456 -3.99 23.50 19.82
N THR A 457 -4.88 22.58 19.48
CA THR A 457 -4.88 21.22 19.98
C THR A 457 -3.47 20.65 19.88
N ASN A 458 -2.86 20.40 21.04
CA ASN A 458 -1.52 19.85 21.24
C ASN A 458 -1.44 18.36 20.83
N TYR A 459 -1.86 18.03 19.61
CA TYR A 459 -1.60 16.74 18.99
C TYR A 459 -0.13 16.71 18.56
N GLY A 460 0.68 15.94 19.29
CA GLY A 460 2.13 15.87 19.10
C GLY A 460 2.96 16.03 20.37
N SER A 461 2.33 16.25 21.54
CA SER A 461 3.05 16.22 22.82
C SER A 461 3.59 14.82 23.10
N ALA A 462 4.92 14.66 23.03
CA ALA A 462 5.63 13.44 23.41
C ALA A 462 5.20 12.94 24.81
N ALA A 463 4.90 13.84 25.75
CA ALA A 463 4.48 13.49 27.10
C ALA A 463 3.11 12.78 27.18
N LYS A 464 2.16 13.12 26.29
CA LYS A 464 0.89 12.35 26.18
C LYS A 464 1.12 11.00 25.49
N ILE A 465 2.05 10.93 24.53
CA ILE A 465 2.43 9.69 23.85
C ILE A 465 3.11 8.73 24.84
N THR A 466 4.02 9.22 25.68
CA THR A 466 4.66 8.47 26.77
C THR A 466 3.69 7.98 27.85
N GLN A 467 2.55 8.67 28.04
CA GLN A 467 1.54 8.23 29.00
C GLN A 467 0.81 6.96 28.56
N TYR A 468 0.57 6.79 27.25
CA TYR A 468 -0.12 5.62 26.68
C TYR A 468 0.86 4.58 26.10
N PHE A 469 2.10 5.00 25.86
CA PHE A 469 3.19 4.19 25.33
C PHE A 469 4.50 4.57 26.04
N PRO A 470 4.66 4.21 27.33
CA PRO A 470 5.86 4.53 28.12
C PRO A 470 7.17 3.96 27.52
N GLU A 471 7.06 3.03 26.59
CA GLU A 471 8.15 2.48 25.78
C GLU A 471 8.57 3.37 24.59
N LEU A 472 7.87 4.47 24.31
CA LEU A 472 8.19 5.46 23.27
C LEU A 472 9.02 6.67 23.78
N SER A 473 9.31 6.74 25.08
CA SER A 473 10.20 7.75 25.69
C SER A 473 11.65 7.31 25.80
#